data_AF-A0A2P6FNS8-F1
#
_entry.id   AF-A0A2P6FNS8-F1
#
_cell.length_a   1.000
_cell.length_b   1.000
_cell.length_c   1.000
_cell.angle_alpha   90.00
_cell.angle_beta   90.00
_cell.angle_gamma   90.00
#
_symmetry.space_group_name_H-M   'P 1'
#
loop_
_entity.id
_entity.type
_entity.pdbx_description
1 polymer ?
#
loop_
_entity_poly.entity_id
_entity_poly.type
_entity_poly.pdbx_seq_one_letter_code
_entity_poly.pdbx_strand_id
1 'polypeptide(L)' 'MKKLLITPIFVSLMALSGQAWAACGSISMADMNWPSATLMANVDKIILEEGYGCVIEMVAG' A
#
# COMPACT_ATOMS: atom_id res chain seq x y z
N MET A 1 -11.23 -35.84 20.95
CA MET A 1 -10.05 -35.15 21.55
C MET A 1 -9.18 -34.41 20.53
N LYS A 2 -8.96 -34.90 19.30
CA LYS A 2 -8.15 -34.21 18.27
C LYS A 2 -8.69 -32.84 17.81
N LYS A 3 -10.00 -32.60 17.89
CA LYS A 3 -10.64 -31.33 17.50
C LYS A 3 -10.37 -30.16 18.46
N LEU A 4 -9.95 -30.43 19.70
CA LEU A 4 -9.66 -29.40 20.71
C LEU A 4 -8.29 -28.72 20.51
N LEU A 5 -7.36 -29.37 19.80
CA LEU A 5 -6.02 -28.82 19.54
C LEU A 5 -5.95 -27.97 18.26
N ILE A 6 -6.96 -28.05 17.38
CA ILE A 6 -6.99 -27.33 16.09
C ILE A 6 -7.50 -25.88 16.29
N THR A 7 -8.37 -25.67 17.28
CA THR A 7 -8.98 -24.37 17.59
C THR A 7 -7.98 -23.28 18.03
N PRO A 8 -6.99 -23.53 18.92
CA PRO A 8 -6.04 -22.49 19.32
C PRO A 8 -5.04 -22.11 18.20
N ILE A 9 -4.76 -23.03 17.27
CA ILE A 9 -3.84 -22.78 16.13
C ILE A 9 -4.45 -21.78 15.13
N PHE A 10 -5.77 -21.87 14.90
CA PHE A 10 -6.45 -20.94 14.01
C PHE A 10 -6.52 -19.52 14.62
N VAL A 11 -6.74 -19.41 15.93
CA VAL A 11 -6.76 -18.12 16.63
C VAL A 11 -5.38 -17.47 16.68
N SER A 12 -4.32 -18.26 16.88
CA SER A 12 -2.96 -17.72 16.86
C SER A 12 -2.53 -17.23 15.47
N LEU A 13 -2.97 -17.88 14.38
CA LEU A 13 -2.67 -17.42 13.02
C LEU A 13 -3.27 -16.06 12.69
N MET A 14 -4.47 -15.77 13.20
CA MET A 14 -5.12 -14.47 13.00
C MET A 14 -4.49 -13.36 13.85
N ALA A 15 -3.88 -13.70 14.99
CA ALA A 15 -3.19 -12.74 15.84
C ALA A 15 -1.86 -12.24 15.25
N LEU A 16 -1.26 -12.95 14.30
CA LEU A 16 -0.03 -12.54 13.61
C LEU A 16 -0.26 -11.69 12.36
N SER A 17 -1.50 -11.41 11.96
CA SER A 17 -1.78 -10.47 10.87
C SER A 17 -1.59 -9.02 11.36
N GLY A 18 -0.35 -8.62 11.59
CA GLY A 18 -0.01 -7.22 11.84
C GLY A 18 -0.44 -6.38 10.64
N GLN A 19 -1.25 -5.35 10.88
CA GLN A 19 -1.60 -4.36 9.87
C GLN A 19 -0.33 -3.55 9.57
N ALA A 20 0.31 -3.82 8.43
CA ALA A 20 1.46 -3.05 7.99
C ALA A 20 0.98 -1.66 7.53
N TRP A 21 0.90 -0.71 8.47
CA TRP A 21 0.72 0.71 8.17
C TRP A 21 2.07 1.39 8.18
N ALA A 22 2.71 1.48 7.03
CA ALA A 22 3.82 2.41 6.86
C ALA A 22 3.23 3.82 6.85
N ALA A 23 3.73 4.71 7.71
CA ALA A 23 3.44 6.13 7.58
C ALA A 23 3.94 6.60 6.21
N CYS A 24 3.09 7.28 5.44
CA CYS A 24 3.54 7.78 4.15
C CYS A 24 4.54 8.93 4.33
N GLY A 25 5.54 8.99 3.45
CA GLY A 25 6.59 9.99 3.47
C GLY A 25 6.81 10.59 2.08
N SER A 26 8.01 11.08 1.83
CA SER A 26 8.41 11.57 0.51
C SER A 26 8.71 10.41 -0.44
N ILE A 27 8.01 10.34 -1.57
CA ILE A 27 8.15 9.29 -2.58
C ILE A 27 8.46 9.95 -3.93
N SER A 28 9.49 9.46 -4.61
CA SER A 28 9.77 9.80 -6.00
C SER A 28 9.04 8.82 -6.92
N MET A 29 8.16 9.33 -7.79
CA MET A 29 7.39 8.55 -8.74
C MET A 29 7.80 8.91 -10.16
N ALA A 30 8.08 7.91 -11.00
CA ALA A 30 8.44 8.12 -12.39
C ALA A 30 7.20 8.33 -13.27
N ASP A 31 7.19 9.42 -14.04
CA ASP A 31 6.18 9.70 -15.07
C ASP A 31 6.71 9.33 -16.46
N MET A 32 5.85 8.70 -17.24
CA MET A 32 6.18 8.17 -18.56
C MET A 32 5.80 9.19 -19.64
N ASN A 33 6.36 9.04 -20.84
CA ASN A 33 6.15 10.01 -21.92
C ASN A 33 4.86 9.80 -22.76
N TRP A 34 4.01 8.83 -22.41
CA TRP A 34 2.77 8.54 -23.16
C TRP A 34 1.51 8.94 -22.38
N PRO A 35 0.48 9.49 -23.06
CA PRO A 35 -0.62 10.20 -22.37
C PRO A 35 -1.42 9.38 -21.35
N SER A 36 -1.63 8.09 -21.62
CA SER A 36 -2.39 7.23 -20.70
C SER A 36 -1.64 6.94 -19.40
N ALA A 37 -0.31 6.81 -19.43
CA ALA A 37 0.46 6.66 -18.20
C ALA A 37 0.53 7.95 -17.41
N THR A 38 0.71 9.10 -18.07
CA THR A 38 0.68 10.40 -17.37
C THR A 38 -0.66 10.63 -16.68
N LEU A 39 -1.78 10.27 -17.34
CA LEU A 39 -3.10 10.32 -16.70
C LEU A 39 -3.13 9.45 -15.44
N MET A 40 -2.70 8.19 -15.53
CA MET A 40 -2.71 7.28 -14.39
C MET A 40 -1.75 7.73 -13.27
N ALA A 41 -0.56 8.24 -13.60
CA ALA A 41 0.39 8.76 -12.63
C ALA A 41 -0.19 9.95 -11.84
N ASN A 42 -0.97 10.81 -12.49
CA ASN A 42 -1.67 11.90 -11.80
C ASN A 42 -2.83 11.39 -10.92
N VAL A 43 -3.54 10.34 -11.34
CA VAL A 43 -4.56 9.70 -10.50
C VAL A 43 -3.92 9.08 -9.26
N ASP A 44 -2.83 8.33 -9.43
CA ASP A 44 -2.09 7.71 -8.33
C ASP A 44 -1.50 8.77 -7.38
N LYS A 45 -0.97 9.87 -7.91
CA LYS A 45 -0.51 11.02 -7.12
C LYS A 45 -1.61 11.57 -6.21
N ILE A 46 -2.81 11.80 -6.74
CA ILE A 46 -3.95 12.28 -5.95
C ILE A 46 -4.30 11.29 -4.83
N ILE A 47 -4.35 9.99 -5.15
CA ILE A 47 -4.66 8.95 -4.15
C ILE A 47 -3.61 8.95 -3.04
N LEU A 48 -2.33 9.07 -3.39
CA LEU A 48 -1.24 9.03 -2.42
C LEU A 48 -1.18 10.29 -1.56
N GLU A 49 -1.35 11.48 -2.15
CA GLU A 49 -1.32 12.75 -1.40
C GLU A 49 -2.57 12.92 -0.53
N GLU A 50 -3.76 12.74 -1.11
CA GLU A 50 -5.03 13.02 -0.42
C GLU A 50 -5.55 11.82 0.38
N GLY A 51 -5.30 10.60 -0.08
CA GLY A 51 -5.77 9.38 0.56
C GLY A 51 -4.81 8.81 1.61
N TYR A 52 -3.50 8.99 1.41
CA TYR A 52 -2.46 8.41 2.28
C TYR A 52 -1.53 9.45 2.92
N GLY A 53 -1.66 10.74 2.61
CA GLY A 53 -0.84 11.81 3.19
C GLY A 53 0.62 11.79 2.74
N CYS A 54 0.91 11.19 1.58
CA CYS A 54 2.24 11.15 1.00
C CYS A 54 2.66 12.51 0.43
N VAL A 55 3.97 12.71 0.27
CA VAL A 55 4.51 13.82 -0.54
C VAL A 55 5.11 13.22 -1.80
N ILE A 56 4.52 13.50 -2.98
CA ILE A 56 4.95 12.87 -4.23
C ILE A 56 5.78 13.85 -5.08
N GLU A 57 7.03 13.47 -5.36
CA GLU A 57 7.88 14.12 -6.35
C GLU A 57 7.81 13.34 -7.66
N MET A 58 7.39 14.01 -8.74
CA MET A 58 7.32 13.41 -10.08
C MET A 58 8.68 13.58 -10.77
N VAL A 59 9.27 12.48 -11.21
CA VAL A 59 10.52 12.47 -12.00
C VAL A 59 10.28 11.88 -13.38
N ALA A 60 11.04 12.29 -14.38
CA ALA A 60 10.96 11.67 -15.70
C ALA A 60 11.46 10.21 -15.63
N GLY A 61 10.63 9.28 -16.09
CA GLY A 61 10.93 7.85 -16.24
C GLY A 61 11.48 7.48 -17.61
#